data_AF-A0A363TC15-F1
#
_entry.id   AF-A0A363TC15-F1
#
_cell.length_a   1.000
_cell.length_b   1.000
_cell.length_c   1.000
_cell.angle_alpha   90.00
_cell.angle_beta   90.00
_cell.angle_gamma   90.00
#
_symmetry.space_group_name_H-M   'P 1'
#
loop_
_entity.id
_entity.type
_entity.pdbx_description
1 polymer ?
#
loop_
_entity_poly.entity_id
_entity_poly.type
_entity_poly.pdbx_seq_one_letter_code
_entity_poly.pdbx_strand_id
1 'polypeptide(L)'
;MADKTLFDQVLETAISLEDVVAAQHKEEMKLLVKDLQEAKTTLFIRTAEAKPMIERCWKAVEALKAAQPGSQEAEDAFSDFEGAVSKLRNTILVRTQRAT
;
A
#
# COMPACT_ATOMS: atom_id res chain seq x y z
N MET A 1 21.72 -0.89 -13.35
CA MET A 1 20.96 -0.90 -12.08
C MET A 1 19.50 -0.95 -12.49
N ALA A 2 18.70 -1.91 -12.02
CA ALA A 2 17.27 -1.91 -12.34
C ALA A 2 16.62 -0.70 -11.69
N ASP A 3 15.94 0.13 -12.47
CA ASP A 3 15.18 1.26 -11.93
C ASP A 3 14.12 0.75 -10.96
N LYS A 4 14.13 1.24 -9.71
CA LYS A 4 13.09 0.90 -8.73
C LYS A 4 11.75 1.42 -9.22
N THR A 5 10.74 0.56 -9.27
CA THR A 5 9.39 0.98 -9.65
C THR A 5 8.73 1.76 -8.52
N LEU A 6 7.70 2.56 -8.82
CA LEU A 6 6.91 3.24 -7.77
C LEU A 6 6.31 2.23 -6.79
N PHE A 7 5.96 1.02 -7.25
CA PHE A 7 5.47 -0.03 -6.37
C PHE A 7 6.52 -0.46 -5.36
N ASP A 8 7.77 -0.63 -5.80
CA ASP A 8 8.89 -0.98 -4.90
C ASP A 8 9.07 0.08 -3.83
N GLN A 9 8.94 1.36 -4.18
CA GLN A 9 9.04 2.48 -3.24
C GLN A 9 7.90 2.47 -2.21
N VAL A 10 6.66 2.21 -2.64
CA VAL A 10 5.50 2.06 -1.75
C VAL A 10 5.76 0.94 -0.75
N LEU A 11 6.18 -0.24 -1.24
CA LEU A 11 6.39 -1.41 -0.40
C LEU A 11 7.54 -1.21 0.59
N GLU A 12 8.68 -0.70 0.14
CA GLU A 12 9.82 -0.40 1.03
C GLU A 12 9.45 0.62 2.10
N THR A 13 8.68 1.65 1.73
CA THR A 13 8.24 2.68 2.68
C THR A 13 7.26 2.10 3.70
N ALA A 14 6.27 1.31 3.25
CA ALA A 14 5.32 0.66 4.15
C ALA A 14 6.02 -0.28 5.15
N ILE A 15 6.97 -1.10 4.69
CA ILE A 15 7.79 -1.97 5.56
C ILE A 15 8.54 -1.12 6.60
N SER A 16 9.14 0.00 6.20
CA SER A 16 9.87 0.86 7.13
C SER A 16 9.00 1.50 8.22
N LEU A 17 7.68 1.55 8.00
CA LEU A 17 6.72 2.13 8.94
C LEU A 17 6.13 1.09 9.91
N GLU A 18 6.32 -0.22 9.70
CA GLU A 18 5.76 -1.28 10.56
C GLU A 18 6.10 -1.08 12.05
N ASP A 19 7.30 -0.58 12.35
CA ASP A 19 7.75 -0.35 13.72
C ASP A 19 7.44 1.07 14.24
N VAL A 20 7.09 1.99 13.35
CA VAL A 20 6.93 3.43 13.61
C VAL A 20 5.46 3.81 13.82
N VAL A 21 4.52 3.08 13.19
CA VAL A 21 3.09 3.32 13.39
C VAL A 21 2.66 3.08 14.85
N ALA A 22 1.55 3.71 15.24
CA ALA A 22 0.96 3.52 16.55
C ALA A 22 0.74 2.03 16.86
N ALA A 23 0.94 1.62 18.11
CA ALA A 23 0.94 0.21 18.51
C ALA A 23 -0.35 -0.53 18.09
N GLN A 24 -1.49 0.15 18.12
CA GLN A 24 -2.80 -0.38 17.71
C GLN A 24 -2.89 -0.74 16.22
N HIS A 25 -2.08 -0.11 15.37
CA HIS A 25 -2.08 -0.29 13.92
C HIS A 25 -0.98 -1.23 13.42
N LYS A 26 -0.11 -1.72 14.30
CA LYS A 26 1.04 -2.56 13.90
C LYS A 26 0.63 -3.85 13.20
N GLU A 27 -0.39 -4.53 13.72
CA GLU A 27 -0.87 -5.77 13.11
C GLU A 27 -1.55 -5.50 11.76
N GLU A 28 -2.35 -4.43 11.67
CA GLU A 28 -2.99 -4.05 10.42
C GLU A 28 -1.96 -3.61 9.36
N MET A 29 -0.93 -2.84 9.75
CA MET A 29 0.16 -2.47 8.85
C MET A 29 0.88 -3.69 8.24
N LYS A 30 1.13 -4.74 9.03
CA LYS A 30 1.72 -5.99 8.53
C LYS A 30 0.81 -6.68 7.51
N LEU A 31 -0.52 -6.68 7.74
CA LEU A 31 -1.48 -7.21 6.78
C LEU A 31 -1.46 -6.41 5.47
N LEU A 32 -1.42 -5.07 5.55
CA LEU A 32 -1.31 -4.20 4.38
C LEU A 32 -0.01 -4.40 3.60
N VAL A 33 1.12 -4.58 4.28
CA VAL A 33 2.40 -4.92 3.64
C VAL A 33 2.32 -6.26 2.93
N LYS A 34 1.71 -7.27 3.55
CA LYS A 34 1.50 -8.58 2.93
C LYS A 34 0.61 -8.47 1.70
N ASP A 35 -0.49 -7.73 1.78
CA ASP A 35 -1.39 -7.46 0.64
C ASP A 35 -0.64 -6.77 -0.51
N LEU A 36 0.26 -5.82 -0.22
CA LEU A 36 1.11 -5.20 -1.22
C LEU A 36 2.11 -6.18 -1.85
N GLN A 37 2.71 -7.08 -1.06
CA GLN A 37 3.60 -8.13 -1.58
C GLN A 37 2.85 -9.08 -2.52
N GLU A 38 1.68 -9.56 -2.12
CA GLU A 38 0.83 -10.43 -2.94
C GLU A 38 0.35 -9.69 -4.20
N ALA A 39 -0.01 -8.42 -4.07
CA ALA A 39 -0.38 -7.57 -5.20
C ALA A 39 0.78 -7.44 -6.20
N LYS A 40 2.01 -7.22 -5.72
CA LYS A 40 3.22 -7.14 -6.56
C LYS A 40 3.47 -8.45 -7.32
N THR A 41 3.29 -9.60 -6.68
CA THR A 41 3.48 -10.91 -7.33
C THR A 41 2.37 -11.23 -8.33
N THR A 42 1.15 -10.75 -8.07
CA THR A 42 -0.03 -11.05 -8.91
C THR A 42 -0.18 -10.09 -10.09
N LEU A 43 0.31 -8.86 -9.97
CA LEU A 43 0.31 -7.84 -11.03
C LEU A 43 1.32 -8.19 -12.14
N PHE A 44 1.06 -9.26 -12.90
CA PHE A 44 1.79 -9.55 -14.14
C PHE A 44 1.20 -8.84 -15.37
N ILE A 45 0.05 -8.15 -15.25
CA ILE A 45 -0.74 -7.74 -16.42
C ILE A 45 -1.31 -6.32 -16.25
N ARG A 46 -0.79 -5.39 -17.08
CA ARG A 46 -1.25 -4.02 -17.37
C ARG A 46 -1.01 -2.96 -16.28
N THR A 47 0.24 -2.51 -16.25
CA THR A 47 0.74 -1.33 -15.51
C THR A 47 -0.11 -0.06 -15.64
N ALA A 48 -0.82 0.15 -16.75
CA ALA A 48 -1.58 1.38 -16.98
C ALA A 48 -2.76 1.59 -16.00
N GLU A 49 -3.47 0.52 -15.64
CA GLU A 49 -4.67 0.63 -14.80
C GLU A 49 -4.36 0.55 -13.30
N ALA A 50 -3.27 -0.14 -12.94
CA ALA A 50 -2.78 -0.19 -11.57
C ALA A 50 -2.00 1.09 -11.19
N LYS A 51 -1.41 1.79 -12.16
CA LYS A 51 -0.63 3.02 -11.92
C LYS A 51 -1.34 4.06 -11.02
N PRO A 52 -2.58 4.51 -11.31
CA PRO A 52 -3.25 5.49 -10.44
C PRO A 52 -3.52 4.96 -9.02
N MET A 53 -3.67 3.65 -8.86
CA MET A 53 -3.86 3.03 -7.54
C MET A 53 -2.55 2.99 -6.76
N ILE A 54 -1.44 2.64 -7.44
CA ILE A 54 -0.09 2.66 -6.86
C ILE A 54 0.29 4.10 -6.46
N GLU A 55 0.01 5.08 -7.30
CA GLU A 55 0.22 6.51 -6.98
C GLU A 55 -0.61 6.97 -5.78
N ARG A 56 -1.83 6.45 -5.61
CA ARG A 56 -2.64 6.71 -4.42
C ARG A 56 -2.03 6.08 -3.17
N CYS A 57 -1.56 4.83 -3.26
CA CYS A 57 -0.86 4.17 -2.16
C CYS A 57 0.41 4.96 -1.79
N TRP A 58 1.14 5.47 -2.78
CA TRP A 58 2.32 6.31 -2.57
C TRP A 58 1.99 7.60 -1.81
N LYS A 59 0.98 8.35 -2.26
CA LYS A 59 0.57 9.58 -1.58
C LYS A 59 0.16 9.34 -0.12
N ALA A 60 -0.60 8.27 0.13
CA ALA A 60 -1.07 7.94 1.47
C ALA A 60 0.08 7.47 2.38
N VAL A 61 0.99 6.63 1.88
CA VAL A 61 2.13 6.14 2.69
C VAL A 61 3.15 7.26 2.96
N GLU A 62 3.34 8.20 2.04
CA GLU A 62 4.18 9.39 2.29
C GLU A 62 3.55 10.33 3.31
N ALA A 63 2.22 10.55 3.25
CA ALA A 63 1.52 11.31 4.26
C ALA A 63 1.66 10.67 5.65
N LEU A 64 1.51 9.34 5.73
CA LEU A 64 1.70 8.59 6.97
C LEU A 64 3.14 8.70 7.50
N LYS A 65 4.14 8.63 6.61
CA LYS A 65 5.55 8.80 6.97
C LYS A 65 5.86 10.20 7.51
N ALA A 66 5.20 11.22 6.97
CA ALA A 66 5.39 12.60 7.38
C ALA A 66 4.65 12.94 8.69
N ALA A 67 3.59 12.20 9.02
CA ALA A 67 2.79 12.43 10.21
C ALA A 67 3.48 11.95 11.50
N GLN A 68 3.20 12.63 12.60
CA GLN A 68 3.68 12.22 13.92
C GLN A 68 2.90 10.98 14.40
N PRO A 69 3.57 9.88 14.80
CA PRO A 69 2.89 8.69 15.30
C PRO A 69 1.91 9.00 16.44
N GLY A 70 0.67 8.54 16.30
CA GLY A 70 -0.40 8.77 17.28
C GLY A 70 -1.10 10.12 17.18
N SER A 71 -0.77 10.97 16.21
CA SER A 71 -1.56 12.17 15.89
C SER A 71 -2.80 11.82 15.07
N GLN A 72 -3.80 12.71 15.07
CA GLN A 72 -4.98 12.56 14.20
C GLN A 72 -4.59 12.49 12.71
N GLU A 73 -3.57 13.24 12.30
CA GLU A 73 -3.07 13.23 10.93
C GLU A 73 -2.48 11.86 10.55
N ALA A 74 -1.82 11.18 11.49
CA ALA A 74 -1.32 9.82 11.27
C ALA A 74 -2.46 8.80 11.18
N GLU A 75 -3.52 8.96 11.98
CA GLU A 75 -4.72 8.11 11.93
C GLU A 75 -5.45 8.28 10.59
N ASP A 76 -5.65 9.52 10.15
CA ASP A 76 -6.29 9.83 8.86
C ASP A 76 -5.45 9.29 7.69
N ALA A 77 -4.12 9.50 7.72
CA ALA A 77 -3.22 9.00 6.70
C ALA A 77 -3.14 7.46 6.69
N PHE A 78 -3.20 6.82 7.86
CA PHE A 78 -3.26 5.37 7.96
C PHE A 78 -4.55 4.81 7.34
N SER A 79 -5.70 5.41 7.67
CA SER A 79 -6.99 5.01 7.08
C SER A 79 -7.02 5.21 5.56
N ASP A 80 -6.45 6.31 5.08
CA ASP A 80 -6.32 6.56 3.64
C ASP A 80 -5.42 5.53 2.95
N PHE A 81 -4.34 5.12 3.62
CA PHE A 81 -3.43 4.09 3.13
C PHE A 81 -4.10 2.72 3.09
N GLU A 82 -4.76 2.32 4.17
CA GLU A 82 -5.58 1.09 4.25
C GLU A 82 -6.62 1.04 3.13
N GLY A 83 -7.35 2.14 2.93
CA GLY A 83 -8.34 2.26 1.87
C GLY A 83 -7.74 2.19 0.46
N ALA A 84 -6.53 2.72 0.26
CA ALA A 84 -5.82 2.64 -1.01
C ALA A 84 -5.35 1.20 -1.32
N VAL A 85 -4.74 0.52 -0.35
CA VAL A 85 -4.29 -0.87 -0.47
C VAL A 85 -5.48 -1.81 -0.69
N SER A 86 -6.57 -1.62 0.06
CA SER A 86 -7.80 -2.40 -0.13
C SER A 86 -8.39 -2.27 -1.53
N LYS A 87 -8.39 -1.06 -2.11
CA LYS A 87 -8.84 -0.84 -3.50
C LYS A 87 -7.92 -1.51 -4.52
N LEU A 88 -6.61 -1.47 -4.30
CA LEU A 88 -5.63 -2.16 -5.14
C LEU A 88 -5.87 -3.67 -5.10
N ARG A 89 -5.97 -4.26 -3.90
CA ARG A 89 -6.25 -5.68 -3.68
C ARG A 89 -7.56 -6.11 -4.36
N ASN A 90 -8.65 -5.39 -4.13
CA ASN A 90 -9.95 -5.70 -4.74
C ASN A 90 -9.90 -5.66 -6.27
N THR A 91 -9.15 -4.71 -6.83
CA THR A 91 -8.97 -4.61 -8.29
C THR A 91 -8.22 -5.81 -8.85
N ILE A 92 -7.26 -6.34 -8.11
CA ILE A 92 -6.52 -7.56 -8.47
C ILE A 92 -7.42 -8.80 -8.36
N LEU A 93 -8.14 -8.96 -7.25
CA LEU A 93 -9.04 -10.09 -6.99
C LEU A 93 -10.22 -10.19 -7.97
N VAL A 94 -10.84 -9.07 -8.34
CA VAL A 94 -11.94 -9.07 -9.33
C VAL A 94 -11.45 -9.50 -10.71
N ARG A 95 -10.19 -9.20 -11.05
CA ARG A 95 -9.60 -9.54 -12.35
C ARG A 95 -9.17 -10.99 -12.44
N THR A 96 -8.67 -11.59 -11.36
CA THR A 96 -8.35 -13.01 -11.33
C THR A 96 -9.60 -13.89 -11.41
N GLN A 97 -10.73 -13.47 -10.84
CA GLN A 97 -12.00 -14.21 -10.93
C GLN A 97 -12.67 -14.14 -12.32
N ARG A 98 -12.53 -13.03 -13.06
CA ARG A 98 -13.11 -12.90 -14.42
C ARG A 98 -12.32 -13.64 -15.51
N ALA A 99 -11.10 -14.07 -15.23
CA ALA A 99 -10.24 -14.77 -16.18
C ALA A 99 -10.38 -16.31 -16.12
N THR A 100 -11.11 -16.82 -15.12
CA THR A 100 -11.52 -18.23 -14.94
C THR A 100 -12.92 -18.47 -15.44
#